data_AF-A0A427A573-F1
#
_entry.id   AF-A0A427A573-F1
#
_cell.length_a   1.000
_cell.length_b   1.000
_cell.length_c   1.000
_cell.angle_alpha   90.00
_cell.angle_beta   90.00
_cell.angle_gamma   90.00
#
_symmetry.space_group_name_H-M   'P 1'
#
loop_
_entity.id
_entity.type
_entity.pdbx_description
1 polymer ?
#
loop_
_entity_poly.entity_id
_entity_poly.type
_entity_poly.pdbx_seq_one_letter_code
_entity_poly.pdbx_strand_id
1 'polypeptide(L)' 'MSPGMGSEEDDRGSPFSPSASASRPRLVIKEMVLRNFKSYAGEQRIGPFHKVRRLVRFQEIVDSVSF' A
#
# COMPACT_ATOMS: atom_id res chain seq x y z
N MET A 1 42.10 -35.12 12.72
CA MET A 1 41.68 -34.20 11.64
C MET A 1 40.20 -34.46 11.41
N SER A 2 39.34 -33.55 11.89
CA SER A 2 37.88 -33.68 11.70
C SER A 2 37.49 -33.03 10.36
N PRO A 3 36.67 -33.68 9.52
CA PRO A 3 36.17 -33.04 8.31
C PRO A 3 35.15 -31.96 8.71
N GLY A 4 35.41 -30.72 8.28
CA GLY A 4 34.54 -29.57 8.54
C GLY A 4 33.20 -29.72 7.83
N MET A 5 32.12 -29.57 8.59
CA MET A 5 30.74 -29.46 8.11
C MET A 5 30.57 -28.30 7.12
N GLY A 6 29.78 -28.58 6.09
CA GLY A 6 29.62 -27.75 4.90
C GLY A 6 29.07 -26.35 5.16
N SER A 7 29.65 -25.40 4.44
CA SER A 7 29.01 -24.14 4.08
C SER A 7 28.50 -24.26 2.64
N GLU A 8 27.46 -25.08 2.45
CA GLU A 8 26.62 -24.98 1.25
C GLU A 8 25.70 -23.78 1.48
N GLU A 9 26.14 -22.64 0.93
CA GLU A 9 25.37 -21.42 0.82
C GLU A 9 24.09 -21.71 0.02
N ASP A 10 22.95 -21.78 0.72
CA ASP A 10 21.61 -21.79 0.13
C ASP A 10 21.33 -20.39 -0.48
N ASP A 11 22.02 -20.05 -1.58
CA ASP A 11 21.78 -18.85 -2.41
C ASP A 11 20.52 -19.04 -3.27
N ARG A 12 19.40 -19.40 -2.64
CA ARG A 12 18.09 -19.21 -3.25
C ARG A 12 17.65 -17.81 -2.91
N GLY A 13 18.10 -16.86 -3.73
CA GLY A 13 17.71 -15.46 -3.68
C GLY A 13 16.26 -15.30 -3.19
N SER A 14 16.12 -14.71 -2.01
CA SER A 14 14.81 -14.49 -1.41
C SER A 14 13.94 -13.69 -2.39
N PRO A 15 12.71 -14.14 -2.71
CA PRO A 15 11.80 -13.39 -3.57
C PRO A 15 11.37 -12.04 -2.98
N PHE A 16 11.87 -11.71 -1.78
CA PHE A 16 11.58 -10.48 -1.05
C PHE A 16 12.81 -9.59 -0.87
N SER A 17 13.83 -9.67 -1.73
CA SER A 17 14.76 -8.54 -1.83
C SER A 17 14.03 -7.37 -2.49
N PRO A 18 13.81 -6.22 -1.81
CA PRO A 18 13.29 -5.03 -2.47
C PRO A 18 14.43 -4.40 -3.27
N SER A 19 14.95 -5.14 -4.26
CA SER A 19 15.80 -4.54 -5.28
C SER A 19 14.95 -3.45 -5.94
N ALA A 20 15.55 -2.27 -6.08
CA ALA A 20 14.96 -1.11 -6.72
C ALA A 20 14.73 -1.41 -8.21
N SER A 21 13.75 -2.27 -8.49
CA SER A 21 13.30 -2.57 -9.84
C SER A 21 12.68 -1.30 -10.38
N ALA A 22 13.28 -0.78 -11.44
CA ALA A 22 12.72 0.30 -12.22
C ALA A 22 11.28 -0.06 -12.62
N SER A 23 10.35 0.53 -11.88
CA SER A 23 8.96 0.88 -12.16
C SER A 23 8.16 -0.06 -13.07
N ARG A 24 7.89 -1.29 -12.64
CA ARG A 24 6.68 -1.94 -13.16
C ARG A 24 5.47 -1.08 -12.76
N PRO A 25 4.59 -0.69 -13.71
CA PRO A 25 3.43 0.12 -13.39
C PRO A 25 2.56 -0.63 -12.38
N ARG A 26 2.28 0.01 -11.25
CA ARG A 26 1.37 -0.53 -10.24
C ARG A 26 -0.06 -0.35 -10.72
N LEU A 27 -0.91 -1.35 -10.49
CA LEU A 27 -2.35 -1.18 -10.62
C LEU A 27 -2.82 -0.14 -9.59
N VAL A 28 -3.59 0.85 -10.04
CA VAL A 28 -4.09 1.94 -9.20
C VAL A 28 -5.60 2.05 -9.34
N ILE A 29 -6.29 2.20 -8.21
CA ILE A 29 -7.72 2.50 -8.16
C ILE A 29 -7.91 3.98 -8.50
N LYS A 30 -8.68 4.27 -9.55
CA LYS A 30 -8.93 5.64 -10.02
C LYS A 30 -10.03 6.34 -9.22
N GLU A 31 -11.19 5.71 -9.15
CA GLU A 31 -12.37 6.20 -8.46
C GLU A 31 -13.21 5.00 -8.00
N MET A 32 -14.07 5.22 -7.02
CA MET A 32 -15.04 4.24 -6.57
C MET A 32 -16.43 4.88 -6.62
N VAL A 33 -17.42 4.15 -7.15
CA VAL A 33 -18.80 4.60 -7.24
C VAL A 33 -19.67 3.69 -6.38
N LEU A 34 -20.29 4.25 -5.35
CA LEU A 34 -21.19 3.57 -4.43
C LEU A 34 -22.62 3.94 -4.80
N ARG A 35 -23.43 2.95 -5.20
CA ARG A 35 -24.82 3.16 -5.57
C ARG A 35 -25.75 2.49 -4.57
N ASN A 36 -26.53 3.30 -3.83
CA ASN A 36 -27.46 2.84 -2.81
C ASN A 36 -26.84 1.81 -1.85
N PHE A 37 -25.61 2.07 -1.43
CA PHE A 37 -24.82 1.12 -0.67
C PHE A 37 -24.61 1.63 0.75
N LYS A 38 -25.05 0.85 1.74
CA LYS A 38 -25.11 1.26 3.16
C LYS A 38 -25.88 2.58 3.31
N SER A 39 -25.41 3.48 4.16
CA SER A 39 -26.01 4.81 4.38
C SER A 39 -25.80 5.79 3.22
N TYR A 40 -25.10 5.41 2.14
CA TYR A 40 -24.94 6.26 0.97
C TYR A 40 -26.14 6.07 0.04
N ALA A 41 -27.14 6.93 0.19
CA ALA A 41 -28.27 7.02 -0.72
C ALA A 41 -27.84 7.64 -2.06
N GLY A 42 -28.41 7.16 -3.16
CA GLY A 42 -28.07 7.65 -4.50
C GLY A 42 -26.73 7.13 -5.01
N GLU A 43 -26.06 7.92 -5.84
CA GLU A 43 -24.74 7.61 -6.40
C GLU A 43 -23.67 8.49 -5.75
N GLN A 44 -22.79 7.89 -4.95
CA GLN A 44 -21.66 8.56 -4.34
C GLN A 44 -20.35 8.18 -5.01
N ARG A 45 -19.60 9.17 -5.46
CA ARG A 45 -18.26 9.00 -6.05
C ARG A 45 -17.19 9.31 -5.00
N ILE A 46 -16.22 8.41 -4.86
CA ILE A 46 -15.13 8.48 -3.88
C ILE A 46 -13.79 8.45 -4.63
N GLY A 47 -12.95 9.45 -4.38
CA GLY A 47 -11.67 9.69 -5.04
C GLY A 47 -11.36 11.19 -5.12
N PRO A 48 -10.16 11.63 -5.52
CA PRO A 48 -9.02 10.83 -5.98
C PRO A 48 -8.24 10.17 -4.84
N PHE A 49 -7.82 8.92 -5.03
CA PHE A 49 -7.01 8.19 -4.05
C PHE A 49 -5.53 8.54 -4.19
N HIS A 50 -4.89 8.92 -3.09
CA HIS A 50 -3.48 9.31 -3.11
C HIS A 50 -2.57 8.09 -3.14
N LYS A 51 -1.53 8.16 -3.97
CA LYS A 51 -0.55 7.10 -4.28
C LYS A 51 0.41 6.76 -3.12
N VAL A 52 0.01 6.98 -1.86
CA VAL A 52 0.84 7.16 -0.64
C VAL A 52 1.86 8.30 -0.78
N ARG A 53 1.51 9.47 -0.26
CA ARG A 53 2.41 10.51 0.27
C ARG A 53 1.55 11.67 0.80
N ARG A 54 1.02 11.47 2.01
CA ARG A 54 0.68 12.58 2.88
C ARG A 54 0.79 12.10 4.32
N LEU A 55 1.97 12.29 4.93
CA LEU A 55 2.04 12.51 6.36
C LEU A 55 1.47 13.92 6.61
N VAL A 56 0.17 14.09 6.39
CA VAL A 56 -0.55 15.13 7.14
C VAL A 56 -0.84 14.50 8.48
N ARG A 57 -0.43 15.18 9.55
CA ARG A 57 -0.84 14.78 10.89
C ARG A 57 -2.37 14.69 10.89
N PHE A 58 -2.89 13.63 11.47
CA PHE A 58 -4.34 13.38 11.63
C PHE A 58 -5.11 14.54 12.31
N GLN A 59 -4.40 15.52 12.88
CA GLN A 59 -4.98 16.62 13.65
C GLN A 59 -5.93 17.53 12.85
N GLU A 60 -5.61 17.86 11.59
CA GLU A 60 -6.42 18.82 10.81
C GLU A 60 -7.82 18.30 10.42
N ILE A 61 -8.04 16.98 10.42
CA ILE A 61 -9.36 16.39 10.13
C ILE A 61 -10.24 16.37 11.39
N VAL A 62 -9.65 16.18 12.57
CA VAL A 62 -10.42 16.20 13.84
C VAL A 62 -10.86 17.64 14.17
N ASP A 63 -10.04 18.62 13.82
CA ASP A 63 -10.31 20.04 14.02
C ASP A 63 -11.38 20.60 13.05
N SER A 64 -11.72 19.90 11.96
CA SER A 64 -12.77 20.33 11.01
C SER A 64 -14.14 19.67 11.25
N VAL A 65 -14.24 18.69 12.15
CA VAL A 65 -15.49 17.96 12.46
C VAL A 65 -15.94 18.20 13.91
N SER A 66 -15.15 18.93 14.69
CA SER A 66 -15.55 19.44 16.00
C SER A 66 -15.97 20.91 15.86
N PHE A 67 -17.23 21.22 16.15
CA PHE A 67 -17.72 22.58 16.33
C PHE A 67 -17.40 23.07 17.74
#